data_AF-A0A1P8UQX2-F1
#
_entry.id   AF-A0A1P8UQX2-F1
#
_cell.length_a   1.000
_cell.length_b   1.000
_cell.length_c   1.000
_cell.angle_alpha   90.00
_cell.angle_beta   90.00
_cell.angle_gamma   90.00
#
_symmetry.space_group_name_H-M   'P 1'
#
loop_
_entity.id
_entity.type
_entity.pdbx_description
1 polymer ?
#
loop_
_entity_poly.entity_id
_entity_poly.type
_entity_poly.pdbx_seq_one_letter_code
_entity_poly.pdbx_strand_id
1 'polypeptide(L)'
;MGRNLRFWLAAPDAAPFDPGDAPVALGALLVRLSRSDLTCALAAPPVIDAILARRYDLTAQEAAEMRETCERIERAAPDTSRFAAILHAAVDYHERHALALSLWEEICREAPLTDEARLTLLAQSVLGVHPADLIPPRRAG
;
A
#
# COMPACT_ATOMS: atom_id res chain seq x y z
N MET A 1 -17.86 2.76 3.88
CA MET A 1 -16.82 2.89 4.92
C MET A 1 -15.99 4.17 4.82
N GLY A 2 -15.28 4.51 3.73
CA GLY A 2 -14.24 5.59 3.75
C GLY A 2 -14.62 7.06 3.98
N ARG A 3 -15.85 7.40 4.40
CA ARG A 3 -16.24 8.81 4.66
C ARG A 3 -15.60 9.37 5.93
N ASN A 4 -15.32 8.55 6.93
CA ASN A 4 -14.70 8.96 8.19
C ASN A 4 -13.17 8.99 8.08
N LEU A 5 -12.57 8.01 7.40
CA LEU A 5 -11.13 7.95 7.17
C LEU A 5 -10.54 9.24 6.59
N ARG A 6 -11.17 9.84 5.57
CA ARG A 6 -10.70 11.12 4.99
C ARG A 6 -10.66 12.28 5.99
N PHE A 7 -11.61 12.35 6.92
CA PHE A 7 -11.62 13.38 7.95
C PHE A 7 -10.59 13.07 9.03
N TRP A 8 -10.45 11.79 9.38
CA TRP A 8 -9.44 11.32 10.30
C TRP A 8 -8.02 11.62 9.79
N LEU A 9 -7.72 11.44 8.49
CA LEU A 9 -6.42 11.78 7.92
C LEU A 9 -6.06 13.27 8.01
N ALA A 10 -7.06 14.15 8.11
CA ALA A 10 -6.84 15.58 8.32
C ALA A 10 -6.55 15.91 9.81
N ALA A 11 -7.05 15.11 10.74
CA ALA A 11 -6.92 15.30 12.18
C ALA A 11 -6.81 13.93 12.91
N PRO A 12 -5.68 13.21 12.75
CA PRO A 12 -5.54 11.83 13.24
C PRO A 12 -5.56 11.73 14.77
N ASP A 13 -5.24 12.82 15.48
CA ASP A 13 -5.27 12.89 16.94
C ASP A 13 -6.69 13.14 17.51
N ALA A 14 -7.68 13.43 16.66
CA ALA A 14 -9.03 13.78 17.11
C ALA A 14 -9.89 12.56 17.47
N ALA A 15 -9.54 11.36 16.98
CA ALA A 15 -10.24 10.12 17.25
C ALA A 15 -9.28 8.93 17.06
N PRO A 16 -9.52 7.79 17.75
CA PRO A 16 -8.76 6.58 17.49
C PRO A 16 -8.95 6.12 16.04
N PHE A 17 -7.91 5.52 15.47
CA PHE A 17 -7.97 4.90 14.16
C PHE A 17 -8.88 3.66 14.20
N ASP A 18 -9.76 3.51 13.21
CA ASP A 18 -10.58 2.31 13.04
C ASP A 18 -9.75 1.24 12.30
N PRO A 19 -9.46 0.08 12.92
CA PRO A 19 -8.74 -1.00 12.27
C PRO A 19 -9.40 -1.48 10.96
N GLY A 20 -10.73 -1.34 10.82
CA GLY A 20 -11.47 -1.68 9.60
C GLY A 20 -11.17 -0.77 8.41
N ASP A 21 -10.61 0.42 8.66
CA ASP A 21 -10.19 1.35 7.61
C ASP A 21 -8.75 1.09 7.13
N ALA A 22 -7.98 0.21 7.81
CA ALA A 22 -6.60 -0.13 7.45
C ALA A 22 -6.42 -0.60 6.00
N PRO A 23 -7.26 -1.51 5.46
CA PRO A 23 -7.10 -1.97 4.08
C PRO A 23 -7.16 -0.84 3.07
N VAL A 24 -8.15 0.05 3.22
CA VAL A 24 -8.40 1.13 2.28
C VAL A 24 -7.38 2.27 2.46
N ALA A 25 -6.95 2.53 3.70
CA ALA A 25 -5.92 3.52 3.99
C ALA A 25 -4.56 3.13 3.39
N LEU A 26 -4.16 1.87 3.56
CA LEU A 26 -2.95 1.31 2.96
C LEU A 26 -3.03 1.25 1.44
N GLY A 27 -4.18 0.85 0.88
CA GLY A 27 -4.41 0.88 -0.56
C GLY A 27 -4.34 2.30 -1.15
N ALA A 28 -4.84 3.32 -0.43
CA ALA A 28 -4.70 4.71 -0.84
C ALA A 28 -3.23 5.17 -0.86
N LEU A 29 -2.41 4.69 0.07
CA LEU A 29 -0.97 4.94 0.04
C LEU A 29 -0.29 4.24 -1.15
N LEU A 30 -0.72 3.04 -1.55
CA LEU A 30 -0.23 2.40 -2.77
C LEU A 30 -0.60 3.21 -4.04
N VAL A 31 -1.83 3.73 -4.12
CA VAL A 31 -2.25 4.60 -5.22
C VAL A 31 -1.43 5.90 -5.27
N ARG A 32 -1.03 6.44 -4.11
CA ARG A 32 -0.11 7.59 -4.06
C ARG A 32 1.23 7.26 -4.73
N LEU A 33 1.74 6.05 -4.48
CA LEU A 33 3.02 5.61 -5.02
C LEU A 33 3.00 5.36 -6.51
N SER A 34 1.93 4.74 -7.04
CA SER A 34 1.79 4.52 -8.47
C SER A 34 1.80 5.81 -9.31
N ARG A 35 1.45 6.93 -8.69
CA ARG A 35 1.44 8.27 -9.31
C ARG A 35 2.74 9.05 -9.10
N SER A 36 3.66 8.53 -8.29
CA SER A 36 4.96 9.15 -8.06
C SER A 36 5.98 8.66 -9.08
N ASP A 37 6.97 9.49 -9.40
CA ASP A 37 8.10 9.13 -10.29
C ASP A 37 8.98 8.00 -9.72
N LEU A 38 8.69 7.56 -8.49
CA LEU A 38 9.43 6.51 -7.82
C LEU A 38 9.17 5.13 -8.43
N THR A 39 8.02 4.90 -9.09
CA THR A 39 7.60 3.53 -9.45
C THR A 39 6.83 3.41 -10.78
N CYS A 40 7.55 3.31 -11.89
CA CYS A 40 6.92 3.01 -13.20
C CYS A 40 6.17 1.66 -13.21
N ALA A 41 6.63 0.67 -12.42
CA ALA A 41 6.03 -0.66 -12.34
C ALA A 41 4.64 -0.68 -11.66
N LEU A 42 4.28 0.37 -10.90
CA LEU A 42 2.98 0.48 -10.24
C LEU A 42 1.97 1.34 -11.02
N ALA A 43 2.40 2.00 -12.08
CA ALA A 43 1.61 3.03 -12.76
C ALA A 43 0.33 2.48 -13.41
N ALA A 44 0.25 1.18 -13.66
CA ALA A 44 -0.90 0.54 -14.27
C ALA A 44 -1.96 0.16 -13.20
N PRO A 45 -3.22 0.64 -13.30
CA PRO A 45 -4.29 0.27 -12.37
C PRO A 45 -4.49 -1.24 -12.16
N PRO A 46 -4.36 -2.12 -13.19
CA PRO A 46 -4.46 -3.56 -13.00
C PRO A 46 -3.42 -4.16 -12.04
N VAL A 47 -2.23 -3.55 -11.93
CA VAL A 47 -1.20 -4.01 -10.99
C VAL A 47 -1.63 -3.76 -9.55
N ILE A 48 -2.22 -2.59 -9.29
CA ILE A 48 -2.77 -2.26 -7.97
C ILE A 48 -3.95 -3.18 -7.64
N ASP A 49 -4.83 -3.43 -8.61
CA ASP A 49 -5.96 -4.35 -8.44
C ASP A 49 -5.48 -5.77 -8.09
N ALA A 50 -4.42 -6.26 -8.75
CA ALA A 50 -3.82 -7.56 -8.44
C ALA A 50 -3.22 -7.61 -7.02
N ILE A 51 -2.52 -6.55 -6.59
CA ILE A 51 -1.97 -6.45 -5.23
C ILE A 51 -3.10 -6.47 -4.18
N LEU A 52 -4.16 -5.69 -4.39
CA LEU A 52 -5.31 -5.62 -3.48
C LEU A 52 -6.07 -6.94 -3.44
N ALA A 53 -6.33 -7.55 -4.61
CA ALA A 53 -6.99 -8.85 -4.72
C ALA A 53 -6.22 -9.93 -3.95
N ARG A 54 -4.90 -10.00 -4.14
CA ARG A 54 -4.05 -10.98 -3.47
C ARG A 54 -3.99 -10.75 -1.96
N ARG A 55 -3.91 -9.49 -1.52
CA ARG A 55 -3.76 -9.17 -0.10
C ARG A 55 -5.05 -9.42 0.69
N TYR A 56 -6.20 -9.09 0.11
CA TYR A 56 -7.48 -9.05 0.82
C TYR A 56 -8.46 -10.14 0.36
N ASP A 57 -8.00 -11.11 -0.43
CA ASP A 57 -8.79 -12.22 -0.98
C ASP A 57 -10.04 -11.73 -1.73
N LEU A 58 -9.83 -10.77 -2.65
CA LEU A 58 -10.91 -10.12 -3.39
C LEU A 58 -11.01 -10.64 -4.82
N THR A 59 -12.21 -10.64 -5.36
CA THR A 59 -12.43 -10.78 -6.80
C THR A 59 -11.88 -9.58 -7.56
N ALA A 60 -11.69 -9.72 -8.88
CA ALA A 60 -11.22 -8.62 -9.72
C ALA A 60 -12.14 -7.38 -9.66
N GLN A 61 -13.45 -7.60 -9.53
CA GLN A 61 -14.41 -6.50 -9.40
C GLN A 61 -14.28 -5.80 -8.04
N GLU A 62 -14.24 -6.56 -6.93
CA GLU A 62 -14.08 -6.00 -5.59
C GLU A 62 -12.75 -5.25 -5.43
N ALA A 63 -11.67 -5.77 -6.03
CA ALA A 63 -10.38 -5.09 -6.04
C ALA A 63 -10.43 -3.74 -6.79
N ALA A 64 -11.10 -3.69 -7.94
CA ALA A 64 -11.30 -2.45 -8.68
C ALA A 64 -12.15 -1.43 -7.90
N GLU A 65 -13.24 -1.88 -7.26
CA GLU A 65 -14.09 -1.04 -6.40
C GLU A 65 -13.31 -0.51 -5.17
N MET A 66 -12.45 -1.36 -4.60
CA MET A 66 -11.54 -0.97 -3.53
C MET A 66 -10.53 0.07 -4.03
N ARG A 67 -9.90 -0.14 -5.19
CA ARG A 67 -8.97 0.83 -5.79
C ARG A 67 -9.63 2.18 -6.03
N GLU A 68 -10.84 2.24 -6.56
CA GLU A 68 -11.57 3.50 -6.74
C GLU A 68 -11.81 4.22 -5.40
N THR A 69 -12.06 3.45 -4.34
CA THR A 69 -12.20 3.99 -2.99
C THR A 69 -10.86 4.52 -2.48
N CYS A 70 -9.77 3.78 -2.67
CA CYS A 70 -8.40 4.19 -2.37
C CYS A 70 -8.03 5.48 -3.11
N GLU A 71 -8.35 5.61 -4.40
CA GLU A 71 -8.10 6.80 -5.21
C GLU A 71 -8.87 8.03 -4.69
N ARG A 72 -10.09 7.85 -4.17
CA ARG A 72 -10.85 8.94 -3.55
C ARG A 72 -10.21 9.42 -2.24
N ILE A 73 -9.71 8.50 -1.43
CA ILE A 73 -9.04 8.82 -0.16
C ILE A 73 -7.70 9.46 -0.42
N GLU A 74 -6.93 8.90 -1.35
CA GLU A 74 -5.60 9.38 -1.74
C GLU A 74 -5.65 10.87 -2.13
N ARG A 75 -6.65 11.26 -2.94
CA ARG A 75 -6.88 12.66 -3.36
C ARG A 75 -7.21 13.62 -2.23
N ALA A 76 -7.75 13.11 -1.12
CA ALA A 76 -8.13 13.92 0.04
C ALA A 76 -7.10 13.86 1.17
N ALA A 77 -6.12 12.96 1.07
CA ALA A 77 -5.11 12.72 2.08
C ALA A 77 -4.00 13.78 2.04
N PRO A 78 -3.27 14.00 3.15
CA PRO A 78 -2.18 14.98 3.21
C PRO A 78 -0.99 14.58 2.32
N ASP A 79 0.06 15.41 2.30
CA ASP A 79 1.31 15.13 1.59
C ASP A 79 1.88 13.73 1.93
N THR A 80 2.69 13.17 1.04
CA THR A 80 3.13 11.76 1.14
C THR A 80 3.90 11.45 2.42
N SER A 81 4.78 12.33 2.86
CA SER A 81 5.52 12.13 4.12
C SER A 81 4.58 12.10 5.32
N ARG A 82 3.64 13.05 5.41
CA ARG A 82 2.67 13.09 6.49
C ARG A 82 1.69 11.91 6.43
N PHE A 83 1.23 11.55 5.24
CA PHE A 83 0.31 10.43 5.07
C PHE A 83 0.95 9.10 5.49
N ALA A 84 2.17 8.82 5.04
CA ALA A 84 2.91 7.63 5.45
C ALA A 84 3.15 7.60 6.97
N ALA A 85 3.59 8.71 7.56
CA ALA A 85 3.84 8.80 9.00
C ALA A 85 2.58 8.52 9.85
N ILE A 86 1.43 9.07 9.44
CA ILE A 86 0.14 8.82 10.10
C ILE A 86 -0.20 7.32 10.06
N LEU A 87 -0.04 6.68 8.91
CA LEU A 87 -0.34 5.25 8.76
C LEU A 87 0.65 4.34 9.48
N HIS A 88 1.93 4.74 9.59
CA HIS A 88 2.92 4.00 10.39
C HIS A 88 2.59 4.00 11.88
N ALA A 89 2.01 5.09 12.37
CA ALA A 89 1.59 5.21 13.76
C ALA A 89 0.26 4.48 14.04
N ALA A 90 -0.65 4.44 13.07
CA ALA A 90 -2.03 3.98 13.28
C ALA A 90 -2.30 2.53 12.87
N VAL A 91 -1.59 2.01 11.87
CA VAL A 91 -1.79 0.64 11.35
C VAL A 91 -0.76 -0.29 12.00
N ASP A 92 -1.10 -1.56 12.25
CA ASP A 92 -0.14 -2.53 12.79
C ASP A 92 1.01 -2.83 11.81
N TYR A 93 2.21 -3.15 12.33
CA TYR A 93 3.36 -3.51 11.50
C TYR A 93 3.07 -4.71 10.60
N HIS A 94 2.36 -5.72 11.10
CA HIS A 94 2.02 -6.93 10.37
C HIS A 94 1.18 -6.63 9.12
N GLU A 95 0.22 -5.71 9.24
CA GLU A 95 -0.62 -5.27 8.11
C GLU A 95 0.20 -4.55 7.04
N ARG A 96 1.12 -3.68 7.45
CA ARG A 96 2.02 -2.97 6.52
C ARG A 96 3.00 -3.92 5.85
N HIS A 97 3.55 -4.85 6.61
CA HIS A 97 4.49 -5.87 6.14
C HIS A 97 3.85 -6.80 5.11
N ALA A 98 2.65 -7.31 5.39
CA ALA A 98 1.95 -8.20 4.47
C ALA A 98 1.54 -7.50 3.15
N LEU A 99 1.20 -6.21 3.21
CA LEU A 99 1.00 -5.43 1.99
C LEU A 99 2.30 -5.26 1.20
N ALA A 100 3.42 -5.02 1.88
CA ALA A 100 4.73 -4.88 1.24
C ALA A 100 5.18 -6.18 0.54
N LEU A 101 4.90 -7.34 1.14
CA LEU A 101 5.09 -8.65 0.49
C LEU A 101 4.16 -8.83 -0.72
N SER A 102 2.93 -8.33 -0.64
CA SER A 102 1.97 -8.33 -1.76
C SER A 102 2.48 -7.53 -2.94
N LEU A 103 2.99 -6.34 -2.68
CA LEU A 103 3.65 -5.48 -3.65
C LEU A 103 4.86 -6.16 -4.29
N TRP A 104 5.75 -6.73 -3.47
CA TRP A 104 6.98 -7.38 -3.94
C TRP A 104 6.70 -8.54 -4.89
N GLU A 105 5.85 -9.48 -4.48
CA GLU A 105 5.54 -10.66 -5.28
C GLU A 105 4.90 -10.30 -6.62
N GLU A 106 4.13 -9.21 -6.66
CA GLU A 106 3.44 -8.80 -7.87
C GLU A 106 4.37 -8.12 -8.87
N ILE A 107 5.25 -7.24 -8.41
CA ILE A 107 6.22 -6.58 -9.29
C ILE A 107 7.28 -7.57 -9.78
N CYS A 108 7.74 -8.49 -8.93
CA CYS A 108 8.69 -9.52 -9.34
C CYS A 108 8.12 -10.55 -10.32
N ARG A 109 6.79 -10.61 -10.49
CA ARG A 109 6.14 -11.52 -11.46
C ARG A 109 6.29 -11.01 -12.89
N GLU A 110 6.16 -9.71 -13.11
CA GLU A 110 6.20 -9.11 -14.45
C GLU A 110 7.61 -8.80 -14.94
N ALA A 111 8.54 -8.45 -14.05
CA ALA A 111 9.92 -8.14 -14.41
C ALA A 111 10.91 -8.74 -13.39
N PRO A 112 11.73 -9.73 -13.77
CA PRO A 112 12.70 -10.32 -12.86
C PRO A 112 13.85 -9.34 -12.55
N LEU A 113 14.01 -9.07 -11.24
CA LEU A 113 15.22 -8.64 -10.54
C LEU A 113 15.91 -7.31 -10.89
N THR A 114 15.56 -6.59 -11.96
CA THR A 114 16.30 -5.36 -12.31
C THR A 114 16.01 -4.17 -11.37
N ASP A 115 15.03 -4.28 -10.47
CA ASP A 115 14.61 -3.14 -9.62
C ASP A 115 14.36 -3.46 -8.13
N GLU A 116 14.96 -4.56 -7.64
CA GLU A 116 14.86 -5.02 -6.25
C GLU A 116 15.29 -3.94 -5.22
N ALA A 117 16.31 -3.14 -5.54
CA ALA A 117 16.75 -2.04 -4.69
C ALA A 117 15.71 -0.90 -4.59
N ARG A 118 15.00 -0.57 -5.68
CA ARG A 118 13.94 0.46 -5.66
C ARG A 118 12.69 -0.04 -4.93
N LEU A 119 12.33 -1.30 -5.10
CA LEU A 119 11.24 -1.93 -4.35
C LEU A 119 11.52 -1.94 -2.85
N THR A 120 12.74 -2.29 -2.49
CA THR A 120 13.21 -2.28 -1.10
C THR A 120 13.17 -0.87 -0.50
N LEU A 121 13.59 0.14 -1.27
CA LEU A 121 13.51 1.54 -0.86
C LEU A 121 12.06 2.01 -0.70
N LEU A 122 11.16 1.60 -1.60
CA LEU A 122 9.73 1.94 -1.53
C LEU A 122 9.05 1.34 -0.30
N ALA A 123 9.25 0.05 -0.05
CA ALA A 123 8.67 -0.61 1.12
C ALA A 123 9.20 -0.03 2.44
N GLN A 124 10.48 0.37 2.49
CA GLN A 124 11.03 1.10 3.64
C GLN A 124 10.44 2.49 3.81
N SER A 125 10.54 3.32 2.78
CA SER A 125 10.20 4.74 2.87
C SER A 125 8.69 4.97 3.02
N VAL A 126 7.87 4.03 2.54
CA VAL A 126 6.42 4.23 2.45
C VAL A 126 5.65 3.34 3.40
N LEU A 127 6.04 2.08 3.57
CA LEU A 127 5.35 1.14 4.45
C LEU A 127 6.03 1.01 5.82
N GLY A 128 7.22 1.62 5.99
CA GLY A 128 7.95 1.56 7.24
C GLY A 128 8.40 0.14 7.58
N VAL A 129 8.58 -0.69 6.55
CA VAL A 129 8.94 -2.11 6.67
C VAL A 129 10.44 -2.26 6.52
N HIS A 130 11.06 -3.05 7.39
CA HIS A 130 12.51 -3.25 7.35
C HIS A 130 12.91 -4.10 6.13
N PRO A 131 13.99 -3.76 5.40
CA PRO A 131 14.41 -4.49 4.19
C PRO A 131 14.64 -5.97 4.43
N ALA A 132 15.20 -6.32 5.60
CA ALA A 132 15.47 -7.71 5.96
C ALA A 132 14.19 -8.58 6.03
N ASP A 133 13.03 -7.96 6.26
CA ASP A 133 11.75 -8.65 6.39
C ASP A 133 11.03 -8.80 5.04
N LEU A 134 11.51 -8.12 4.00
CA LEU A 134 10.97 -8.18 2.64
C LEU A 134 11.59 -9.31 1.81
N ILE A 135 12.56 -10.04 2.35
CA ILE A 135 13.20 -11.15 1.67
C ILE A 135 12.21 -12.33 1.69
N PRO A 136 11.55 -12.68 0.57
CA PRO A 136 10.79 -13.93 0.53
C PRO A 136 11.74 -15.08 0.82
N PRO A 137 11.31 -16.17 1.51
CA PRO A 137 12.14 -17.34 1.68
C PRO A 137 12.65 -17.75 0.29
N ARG A 138 13.99 -17.82 0.12
CA ARG A 138 14.59 -18.26 -1.14
C ARG A 138 13.86 -19.53 -1.55
N ARG A 139 13.26 -19.55 -2.75
CA ARG A 139 12.75 -20.79 -3.31
C ARG A 139 13.92 -21.76 -3.38
N ALA A 140 13.96 -22.70 -2.44
CA ALA A 140 14.87 -23.82 -2.47
C ALA A 140 14.30 -24.79 -3.50
N GLY A 141 15.05 -25.01 -4.60
CA GLY A 141 14.85 -26.11 -5.55
C GLY A 141 13.72 -25.91 -6.54
#